data_AF-A0AA36GM70-F1
#
_entry.id   AF-A0AA36GM70-F1
#
_cell.length_a   1.000
_cell.length_b   1.000
_cell.length_c   1.000
_cell.angle_alpha   90.00
_cell.angle_beta   90.00
_cell.angle_gamma   90.00
#
_symmetry.space_group_name_H-M   'P 1'
#
loop_
_entity.id
_entity.type
_entity.pdbx_description
1 polymer ?
#
loop_
_entity_poly.entity_id
_entity_poly.type
_entity_poly.pdbx_seq_one_letter_code
_entity_poly.pdbx_strand_id
1 'polypeptide(L)'
;MIDCNSVFRDRKKSCDSDEFRRRSGSSRSDGKRWGRKDTGGGELRCCIQPDLLRSNVDKHWFFEDEQVRINGSVFARRENFDNLLSIIPMSKFNGIHIKMEDDCPQGGDDVRLCLLKTLGAHNHRTVPCVGCRRDMVVYDRYPLVDGVFFLSPVCHFGPPTEVMYDGKRNYLQQLCASCLWADWRCNNCGRDGWFNGKSIVLGTLYYYDIVSAGKCCPPTCTIMGNYSIVHEPITCSACGSKNYHGIRRMKDILIRSPLARAGSL
;
A
#
# COMPACT_ATOMS: atom_id res chain seq x y z
N MET A 1 29.85 6.25 33.42
CA MET A 1 28.84 6.08 34.49
C MET A 1 27.50 6.41 33.86
N ILE A 2 26.67 5.38 33.71
CA ILE A 2 25.27 5.47 33.27
C ILE A 2 24.46 6.01 34.45
N ASP A 3 23.49 6.92 34.21
CA ASP A 3 22.13 6.57 34.61
C ASP A 3 21.05 7.19 33.70
N CYS A 4 20.27 6.27 33.13
CA CYS A 4 19.00 6.47 32.45
C CYS A 4 17.90 6.53 33.50
N ASN A 5 16.99 7.51 33.48
CA ASN A 5 15.57 7.31 33.79
C ASN A 5 14.80 8.64 33.86
N SER A 6 13.90 8.86 32.90
CA SER A 6 12.47 8.96 33.25
C SER A 6 11.60 8.84 32.00
N VAL A 7 11.55 7.64 31.46
CA VAL A 7 10.34 7.08 30.87
C VAL A 7 9.57 6.45 32.05
N PHE A 8 8.26 6.66 32.13
CA PHE A 8 7.34 6.13 33.15
C PHE A 8 7.46 6.70 34.59
N ARG A 9 6.54 7.58 34.96
CA ARG A 9 6.08 7.70 36.36
C ARG A 9 4.68 7.12 36.49
N ASP A 10 4.63 5.83 36.80
CA ASP A 10 3.55 5.25 37.60
C ASP A 10 3.74 5.70 39.05
N ARG A 11 2.70 6.30 39.65
CA ARG A 11 2.57 6.43 41.11
C ARG A 11 1.33 5.65 41.54
N LYS A 12 1.56 4.55 42.25
CA LYS A 12 0.53 3.78 42.97
C LYS A 12 0.91 3.74 44.45
N LYS A 13 0.04 4.28 45.32
CA LYS A 13 -0.14 4.03 46.79
C LYS A 13 -1.36 4.87 47.21
N SER A 14 -2.57 4.29 47.22
CA SER A 14 -3.28 3.60 48.31
C SER A 14 -3.85 4.53 49.40
N CYS A 15 -5.18 4.62 49.40
CA CYS A 15 -6.17 4.78 50.48
C CYS A 15 -5.94 5.85 51.56
N ASP A 16 -6.83 6.85 51.68
CA ASP A 16 -7.99 6.77 52.59
C ASP A 16 -8.99 7.93 52.42
N SER A 17 -10.26 7.62 52.74
CA SER A 17 -11.34 8.47 53.26
C SER A 17 -12.00 9.58 52.40
N ASP A 18 -13.23 9.25 52.00
CA ASP A 18 -14.49 9.99 52.21
C ASP A 18 -14.76 11.39 51.62
N GLU A 19 -16.05 11.55 51.26
CA GLU A 19 -16.74 12.79 50.89
C GLU A 19 -16.42 13.29 49.46
N PHE A 20 -17.18 12.91 48.44
CA PHE A 20 -18.47 13.55 48.15
C PHE A 20 -19.38 12.58 47.39
N ARG A 21 -20.37 12.05 48.10
CA ARG A 21 -21.50 11.33 47.52
C ARG A 21 -22.66 12.31 47.32
N ARG A 22 -23.25 12.24 46.12
CA ARG A 22 -24.66 12.50 45.77
C ARG A 22 -25.09 13.95 45.47
N ARG A 23 -25.61 14.14 44.26
CA ARG A 23 -27.05 14.32 43.94
C ARG A 23 -27.24 14.18 42.42
N SER A 24 -27.94 13.12 41.96
CA SER A 24 -29.34 13.14 41.47
C SER A 24 -29.44 13.73 40.04
N GLY A 25 -30.06 13.16 39.01
CA GLY A 25 -30.90 11.98 38.80
C GLY A 25 -31.55 12.13 37.40
N SER A 26 -31.57 11.04 36.64
CA SER A 26 -32.43 10.68 35.47
C SER A 26 -33.09 11.76 34.60
N SER A 27 -32.83 11.71 33.28
CA SER A 27 -33.93 11.67 32.30
C SER A 27 -33.54 10.83 31.08
N ARG A 28 -34.39 9.85 30.77
CA ARG A 28 -34.40 9.10 29.50
C ARG A 28 -34.95 10.03 28.41
N SER A 29 -34.26 10.14 27.29
CA SER A 29 -34.90 10.53 26.02
C SER A 29 -34.24 9.80 24.86
N ASP A 30 -35.09 9.08 24.13
CA ASP A 30 -34.81 8.40 22.88
C ASP A 30 -34.27 9.38 21.83
N GLY A 31 -32.95 9.36 21.64
CA GLY A 31 -32.28 9.99 20.51
C GLY A 31 -31.85 8.90 19.54
N LYS A 32 -32.65 8.71 18.49
CA LYS A 32 -32.40 7.80 17.36
C LYS A 32 -30.91 7.78 16.99
N ARG A 33 -30.21 6.69 17.37
CA ARG A 33 -28.86 6.38 16.89
C ARG A 33 -28.98 6.16 15.40
N TRP A 34 -28.62 7.16 14.61
CA TRP A 34 -28.41 6.98 13.17
C TRP A 34 -27.41 5.83 13.03
N GLY A 35 -27.90 4.68 12.60
CA GLY A 35 -27.08 3.51 12.36
C GLY A 35 -25.99 3.91 11.39
N ARG A 36 -24.73 3.70 11.78
CA ARG A 36 -23.63 3.64 10.83
C ARG A 36 -24.04 2.60 9.79
N LYS A 37 -24.41 3.08 8.61
CA LYS A 37 -24.52 2.23 7.43
C LYS A 37 -23.08 1.92 7.06
N ASP A 38 -22.59 0.78 7.53
CA ASP A 38 -21.29 0.22 7.17
C ASP A 38 -21.22 0.16 5.65
N THR A 39 -20.56 1.16 5.08
CA THR A 39 -20.16 1.19 3.68
C THR A 39 -18.91 0.32 3.66
N GLY A 40 -19.01 -0.86 3.03
CA GLY A 40 -18.05 -1.96 3.14
C GLY A 40 -16.64 -1.62 2.66
N GLY A 41 -15.89 -0.87 3.44
CA GLY A 41 -14.45 -0.68 3.31
C GLY A 41 -13.74 -1.48 4.40
N GLY A 42 -12.91 -2.44 4.00
CA GLY A 42 -12.06 -3.18 4.94
C GLY A 42 -11.09 -2.24 5.67
N GLU A 43 -10.67 -2.62 6.88
CA GLU A 43 -9.78 -1.80 7.70
C GLU A 43 -8.30 -2.07 7.34
N LEU A 44 -7.55 -1.02 6.97
CA LEU A 44 -6.11 -1.10 6.69
C LEU A 44 -5.28 -0.76 7.94
N ARG A 45 -4.32 -1.61 8.30
CA ARG A 45 -3.42 -1.43 9.46
C ARG A 45 -1.97 -1.77 9.12
N CYS A 46 -1.03 -1.07 9.76
CA CYS A 46 0.40 -1.38 9.63
C CYS A 46 0.72 -2.74 10.25
N CYS A 47 1.57 -3.55 9.59
CA CYS A 47 2.04 -4.84 10.11
C CYS A 47 3.50 -4.72 10.60
N ILE A 48 3.76 -3.80 11.53
CA ILE A 48 5.12 -3.50 11.99
C ILE A 48 5.39 -4.26 13.29
N GLN A 49 6.44 -5.08 13.31
CA GLN A 49 6.88 -5.73 14.55
C GLN A 49 7.51 -4.69 15.50
N PRO A 50 7.21 -4.71 16.81
CA PRO A 50 7.76 -3.75 17.78
C PRO A 50 9.29 -3.69 17.78
N ASP A 51 9.95 -4.83 17.58
CA ASP A 51 11.42 -4.94 17.57
C ASP A 51 12.04 -4.25 16.35
N LEU A 52 11.33 -4.23 15.21
CA LEU A 52 11.77 -3.52 14.01
C LEU A 52 11.80 -2.01 14.25
N LEU A 53 10.79 -1.46 14.94
CA LEU A 53 10.74 -0.05 15.29
C LEU A 53 11.89 0.34 16.22
N ARG A 54 12.16 -0.46 17.25
CA ARG A 54 13.26 -0.23 18.19
C ARG A 54 14.61 -0.29 17.48
N SER A 55 14.85 -1.37 16.73
CA SER A 55 16.07 -1.56 15.95
C SER A 55 16.32 -0.40 14.99
N ASN A 56 15.29 0.18 14.38
CA ASN A 56 15.48 1.25 13.41
C ASN A 56 15.78 2.60 14.05
N VAL A 57 15.20 2.90 15.21
CA VAL A 57 15.61 4.08 16.00
C VAL A 57 17.08 3.98 16.40
N ASP A 58 17.54 2.76 16.73
CA ASP A 58 18.92 2.54 17.20
C ASP A 58 19.94 2.43 16.05
N LYS A 59 19.55 1.90 14.88
CA LYS A 59 20.46 1.66 13.73
C LYS A 59 20.47 2.78 12.71
N HIS A 60 19.36 3.48 12.55
CA HIS A 60 19.26 4.58 11.61
C HIS A 60 19.26 5.85 12.45
N TRP A 61 20.39 6.57 12.40
CA TRP A 61 20.60 7.86 13.06
C TRP A 61 19.70 8.94 12.43
N PHE A 62 18.39 8.79 12.54
CA PHE A 62 17.40 9.67 11.91
C PHE A 62 17.56 11.13 12.34
N PHE A 63 18.16 11.37 13.51
CA PHE A 63 18.49 12.72 13.99
C PHE A 63 19.68 13.36 13.28
N GLU A 64 20.59 12.56 12.74
CA GLU A 64 21.71 13.03 11.90
C GLU A 64 21.36 13.02 10.41
N ASP A 65 20.24 12.42 10.05
CA ASP A 65 19.76 12.39 8.68
C ASP A 65 19.35 13.79 8.21
N GLU A 66 20.14 14.35 7.30
CA GLU A 66 19.97 15.71 6.82
C GLU A 66 18.58 15.96 6.23
N GLN A 67 17.99 14.97 5.55
CA GLN A 67 16.64 15.13 5.00
C GLN A 67 15.60 15.21 6.11
N VAL A 68 15.71 14.40 7.16
CA VAL A 68 14.82 14.47 8.33
C VAL A 68 15.00 15.80 9.05
N ARG A 69 16.23 16.32 9.15
CA ARG A 69 16.51 17.63 9.76
C ARG A 69 15.91 18.79 8.98
N ILE A 70 15.99 18.76 7.65
CA ILE A 70 15.47 19.82 6.78
C ILE A 70 13.94 19.73 6.64
N ASN A 71 13.41 18.54 6.35
CA ASN A 71 12.01 18.36 5.94
C ASN A 71 11.11 17.77 7.04
N GLY A 72 11.67 17.35 8.17
CA GLY A 72 10.92 16.65 9.22
C GLY A 72 10.45 15.24 8.83
N SER A 73 10.91 14.71 7.69
CA SER A 73 10.43 13.45 7.09
C SER A 73 11.55 12.66 6.44
N VAL A 74 11.51 11.33 6.59
CA VAL A 74 12.40 10.38 5.88
C VAL A 74 12.04 10.22 4.41
N PHE A 75 10.89 10.74 3.99
CA PHE A 75 10.40 10.72 2.63
C PHE A 75 10.62 12.05 1.93
N ALA A 76 10.83 12.00 0.61
CA ALA A 76 11.10 13.19 -0.18
C ALA A 76 9.85 14.07 -0.26
N ARG A 77 10.05 15.39 -0.23
CA ARG A 77 9.00 16.33 -0.63
C ARG A 77 8.95 16.40 -2.15
N ARG A 78 7.75 16.31 -2.72
CA ARG A 78 7.58 16.42 -4.17
C ARG A 78 7.67 17.88 -4.60
N GLU A 79 8.63 18.18 -5.49
CA GLU A 79 8.82 19.54 -6.05
C GLU A 79 8.10 19.75 -7.39
N ASN A 80 8.03 18.71 -8.22
CA ASN A 80 7.39 18.76 -9.53
C ASN A 80 6.79 17.39 -9.92
N PHE A 81 6.17 17.35 -11.10
CA PHE A 81 5.53 16.16 -11.67
C PHE A 81 6.13 15.78 -13.02
N ASP A 82 7.35 16.23 -13.33
CA ASP A 82 7.94 16.14 -14.67
C ASP A 82 8.04 14.68 -15.15
N ASN A 83 8.41 13.76 -14.27
CA ASN A 83 8.43 12.34 -14.58
C ASN A 83 7.05 11.81 -14.99
N LEU A 84 5.99 12.16 -14.25
CA LEU A 84 4.62 11.77 -14.59
C LEU A 84 4.15 12.44 -15.89
N LEU A 85 4.45 13.72 -16.09
CA LEU A 85 4.13 14.47 -17.32
C LEU A 85 4.82 13.91 -18.56
N SER A 86 6.01 13.31 -18.41
CA SER A 86 6.72 12.64 -19.51
C SER A 86 6.08 11.32 -19.97
N ILE A 87 5.21 10.73 -19.13
CA ILE A 87 4.60 9.41 -19.35
C ILE A 87 3.12 9.54 -19.70
N ILE A 88 2.42 10.45 -19.02
CA ILE A 88 0.97 10.58 -19.05
C ILE A 88 0.61 11.77 -19.94
N PRO A 89 -0.27 11.60 -20.93
CA PRO A 89 -0.85 12.67 -21.72
C PRO A 89 -1.50 13.71 -20.83
N MET A 90 -1.33 14.98 -21.19
CA MET A 90 -1.87 16.10 -20.42
C MET A 90 -3.39 16.02 -20.19
N SER A 91 -4.14 15.43 -21.13
CA SER A 91 -5.58 15.21 -21.00
C SER A 91 -5.98 14.27 -19.86
N LYS A 92 -5.05 13.47 -19.35
CA LYS A 92 -5.23 12.59 -18.18
C LYS A 92 -4.46 13.07 -16.95
N PHE A 93 -3.90 14.28 -16.97
CA PHE A 93 -3.25 14.88 -15.83
C PHE A 93 -4.27 15.70 -15.02
N ASN A 94 -5.15 15.03 -14.27
CA ASN A 94 -6.22 15.64 -13.47
C ASN A 94 -6.67 14.71 -12.33
N GLY A 95 -7.46 15.24 -11.38
CA GLY A 95 -7.95 14.53 -10.19
C GLY A 95 -8.80 13.28 -10.44
N ILE A 96 -9.27 13.06 -11.68
CA ILE A 96 -10.01 11.84 -12.07
C ILE A 96 -9.03 10.67 -12.29
N HIS A 97 -7.83 10.96 -12.77
CA HIS A 97 -6.85 9.97 -13.20
C HIS A 97 -5.63 9.89 -12.27
N ILE A 98 -5.41 10.93 -11.47
CA ILE A 98 -4.29 11.02 -10.53
C ILE A 98 -4.87 11.47 -9.20
N LYS A 99 -4.70 10.66 -8.17
CA LYS A 99 -5.06 11.05 -6.81
C LYS A 99 -4.10 12.13 -6.33
N MET A 100 -4.62 13.34 -6.16
CA MET A 100 -3.90 14.48 -5.60
C MET A 100 -4.23 14.64 -4.12
N GLU A 101 -3.44 15.45 -3.40
CA GLU A 101 -3.62 15.63 -1.96
C GLU A 101 -4.93 16.35 -1.61
N ASP A 102 -5.35 17.32 -2.42
CA ASP A 102 -6.52 18.17 -2.21
C ASP A 102 -7.87 17.43 -2.41
N ASP A 103 -7.85 16.22 -2.97
CA ASP A 103 -9.05 15.43 -3.29
C ASP A 103 -9.57 14.58 -2.11
N CYS A 104 -9.06 14.79 -0.88
CA CYS A 104 -9.30 13.85 0.21
C CYS A 104 -10.14 14.39 1.39
N PRO A 105 -11.40 13.94 1.55
CA PRO A 105 -12.07 13.99 2.85
C PRO A 105 -11.36 13.08 3.87
N GLN A 106 -11.65 13.27 5.16
CA GLN A 106 -11.00 12.74 6.39
C GLN A 106 -10.48 11.28 6.42
N GLY A 107 -10.76 10.41 5.44
CA GLY A 107 -10.35 8.99 5.43
C GLY A 107 -9.15 8.59 4.55
N GLY A 108 -8.73 9.38 3.55
CA GLY A 108 -7.57 8.97 2.73
C GLY A 108 -6.21 9.39 3.29
N ASP A 109 -6.21 10.17 4.38
CA ASP A 109 -5.02 10.43 5.16
C ASP A 109 -4.60 9.19 5.97
N ASP A 110 -5.54 8.40 6.48
CA ASP A 110 -5.24 7.15 7.20
C ASP A 110 -4.48 6.14 6.34
N VAL A 111 -4.89 5.99 5.06
CA VAL A 111 -4.18 5.12 4.11
C VAL A 111 -2.76 5.64 3.87
N ARG A 112 -2.61 6.96 3.65
CA ARG A 112 -1.32 7.61 3.44
C ARG A 112 -0.38 7.36 4.62
N LEU A 113 -0.87 7.67 5.82
CA LEU A 113 -0.14 7.50 7.06
C LEU A 113 0.22 6.04 7.31
N CYS A 114 -0.68 5.10 7.01
CA CYS A 114 -0.41 3.68 7.13
C CYS A 114 0.75 3.23 6.22
N LEU A 115 0.73 3.64 4.94
CA LEU A 115 1.78 3.31 3.98
C LEU A 115 3.12 3.94 4.38
N LEU A 116 3.14 5.24 4.72
CA LEU A 116 4.35 5.94 5.13
C LEU A 116 4.93 5.39 6.44
N LYS A 117 4.10 5.08 7.44
CA LYS A 117 4.56 4.42 8.67
C LYS A 117 5.18 3.06 8.37
N THR A 118 4.54 2.27 7.51
CA THR A 118 5.02 0.94 7.14
C THR A 118 6.37 1.04 6.40
N LEU A 119 6.46 1.87 5.36
CA LEU A 119 7.69 2.06 4.58
C LEU A 119 8.81 2.68 5.45
N GLY A 120 8.47 3.63 6.31
CA GLY A 120 9.43 4.34 7.17
C GLY A 120 9.99 3.42 8.24
N ALA A 121 9.14 2.55 8.80
CA ALA A 121 9.57 1.49 9.71
C ALA A 121 10.53 0.50 9.05
N HIS A 122 10.58 0.39 7.72
CA HIS A 122 11.58 -0.39 6.99
C HIS A 122 12.68 0.47 6.35
N ASN A 123 12.70 1.79 6.59
CA ASN A 123 13.59 2.76 5.93
C ASN A 123 13.56 2.67 4.39
N HIS A 124 12.41 2.34 3.80
CA HIS A 124 12.22 2.27 2.36
C HIS A 124 11.93 3.66 1.78
N ARG A 125 12.99 4.44 1.51
CA ARG A 125 12.88 5.74 0.83
C ARG A 125 12.62 5.62 -0.66
N THR A 126 12.96 4.46 -1.22
CA THR A 126 12.63 4.06 -2.58
C THR A 126 11.98 2.69 -2.57
N VAL A 127 11.16 2.42 -3.59
CA VAL A 127 10.54 1.11 -3.81
C VAL A 127 10.67 0.69 -5.28
N PRO A 128 11.08 -0.55 -5.58
CA PRO A 128 11.29 -0.99 -6.95
C PRO A 128 9.95 -1.36 -7.62
N CYS A 129 9.71 -0.88 -8.85
CA CYS A 129 8.55 -1.30 -9.63
C CYS A 129 8.55 -2.83 -9.87
N VAL A 130 7.44 -3.52 -9.60
CA VAL A 130 7.35 -4.98 -9.87
C VAL A 130 7.47 -5.33 -11.36
N GLY A 131 7.15 -4.37 -12.23
CA GLY A 131 7.20 -4.50 -13.68
C GLY A 131 8.60 -4.38 -14.25
N CYS A 132 9.21 -3.21 -14.11
CA CYS A 132 10.50 -2.88 -14.71
C CYS A 132 11.68 -2.87 -13.74
N ARG A 133 11.45 -3.16 -12.45
CA ARG A 133 12.46 -3.15 -11.36
C ARG A 133 13.13 -1.81 -11.08
N ARG A 134 12.79 -0.76 -11.83
CA ARG A 134 13.27 0.60 -11.59
C ARG A 134 12.77 1.11 -10.24
N ASP A 135 13.67 1.67 -9.45
CA ASP A 135 13.34 2.32 -8.19
C ASP A 135 12.49 3.56 -8.40
N MET A 136 11.54 3.76 -7.49
CA MET A 136 10.70 4.94 -7.40
C MET A 136 10.90 5.59 -6.05
N VAL A 137 11.10 6.90 -6.04
CA VAL A 137 11.13 7.70 -4.82
C VAL A 137 9.77 7.63 -4.13
N VAL A 138 9.80 7.46 -2.81
CA VAL A 138 8.63 7.57 -1.95
C VAL A 138 8.51 9.01 -1.46
N TYR A 139 7.39 9.64 -1.76
CA TYR A 139 7.06 11.00 -1.39
C TYR A 139 6.17 11.04 -0.15
N ASP A 140 6.25 12.14 0.60
CA ASP A 140 5.45 12.38 1.81
C ASP A 140 3.97 12.74 1.53
N ARG A 141 3.67 13.13 0.29
CA ARG A 141 2.35 13.54 -0.21
C ARG A 141 1.94 12.76 -1.45
N TYR A 142 0.63 12.69 -1.70
CA TYR A 142 0.11 12.03 -2.90
C TYR A 142 0.54 12.75 -4.19
N PRO A 143 0.82 11.99 -5.27
CA PRO A 143 1.05 10.55 -5.33
C PRO A 143 2.31 10.13 -4.56
N LEU A 144 2.19 9.13 -3.67
CA LEU A 144 3.31 8.69 -2.83
C LEU A 144 4.46 8.05 -3.62
N VAL A 145 4.20 7.60 -4.84
CA VAL A 145 5.19 7.16 -5.83
C VAL A 145 4.71 7.61 -7.20
N ASP A 146 5.61 7.67 -8.17
CA ASP A 146 5.26 7.89 -9.58
C ASP A 146 4.66 6.63 -10.22
N GLY A 147 3.49 6.24 -9.69
CA GLY A 147 2.85 4.96 -9.96
C GLY A 147 1.66 4.72 -9.02
N VAL A 148 1.45 3.44 -8.70
CA VAL A 148 0.44 3.00 -7.73
C VAL A 148 1.01 1.99 -6.75
N PHE A 149 0.38 1.93 -5.59
CA PHE A 149 0.49 0.78 -4.70
C PHE A 149 -0.69 -0.16 -4.88
N PHE A 150 -0.46 -1.44 -4.64
CA PHE A 150 -1.51 -2.43 -4.60
C PHE A 150 -1.18 -3.52 -3.57
N LEU A 151 -2.22 -4.16 -3.06
CA LEU A 151 -2.09 -5.30 -2.16
C LEU A 151 -2.09 -6.58 -2.97
N SER A 152 -1.14 -7.46 -2.66
CA SER A 152 -1.13 -8.81 -3.20
C SER A 152 -0.91 -9.82 -2.07
N PRO A 153 -1.58 -10.98 -2.08
CA PRO A 153 -1.25 -12.07 -1.18
C PRO A 153 0.12 -12.71 -1.47
N VAL A 154 0.80 -12.31 -2.55
CA VAL A 154 2.16 -12.75 -2.88
C VAL A 154 3.09 -11.56 -3.09
N CYS A 155 4.36 -11.73 -2.70
CA CYS A 155 5.41 -10.79 -3.07
C CYS A 155 5.85 -11.10 -4.51
N HIS A 156 5.58 -10.19 -5.45
CA HIS A 156 6.00 -10.34 -6.85
C HIS A 156 7.46 -9.97 -7.05
N PHE A 157 7.89 -8.87 -6.44
CA PHE A 157 9.27 -8.39 -6.48
C PHE A 157 9.51 -7.33 -5.40
N GLY A 158 10.78 -7.13 -5.03
CA GLY A 158 11.18 -6.12 -4.07
C GLY A 158 11.09 -6.58 -2.62
N PRO A 159 11.17 -5.64 -1.66
CA PRO A 159 11.13 -5.99 -0.25
C PRO A 159 9.75 -6.56 0.13
N PRO A 160 9.70 -7.59 1.00
CA PRO A 160 8.46 -8.23 1.43
C PRO A 160 7.75 -7.38 2.51
N THR A 161 7.39 -6.14 2.16
CA THR A 161 6.68 -5.23 3.06
C THR A 161 5.24 -5.68 3.24
N GLU A 162 4.84 -6.00 4.46
CA GLU A 162 3.50 -6.51 4.79
C GLU A 162 2.60 -5.42 5.38
N VAL A 163 1.31 -5.48 5.06
CA VAL A 163 0.24 -4.71 5.70
C VAL A 163 -0.95 -5.61 6.01
N MET A 164 -1.75 -5.22 6.99
CA MET A 164 -2.99 -5.90 7.33
C MET A 164 -4.15 -5.18 6.64
N TYR A 165 -4.96 -5.90 5.88
CA TYR A 165 -6.21 -5.39 5.32
C TYR A 165 -7.33 -6.37 5.63
N ASP A 166 -8.37 -5.88 6.32
CA ASP A 166 -9.53 -6.68 6.72
C ASP A 166 -9.13 -7.98 7.45
N GLY A 167 -8.21 -7.86 8.40
CA GLY A 167 -7.69 -8.99 9.19
C GLY A 167 -6.73 -9.92 8.45
N LYS A 168 -6.42 -9.66 7.16
CA LYS A 168 -5.54 -10.50 6.35
C LYS A 168 -4.21 -9.82 6.05
N ARG A 169 -3.13 -10.60 6.11
CA ARG A 169 -1.80 -10.16 5.69
C ARG A 169 -1.70 -10.12 4.18
N ASN A 170 -1.23 -8.99 3.65
CA ASN A 170 -0.94 -8.82 2.24
C ASN A 170 0.43 -8.14 2.09
N TYR A 171 1.11 -8.42 1.00
CA TYR A 171 2.28 -7.68 0.56
C TYR A 171 1.86 -6.38 -0.09
N LEU A 172 2.48 -5.29 0.34
CA LEU A 172 2.47 -4.02 -0.35
C LEU A 172 3.36 -4.14 -1.58
N GLN A 173 2.80 -3.92 -2.76
CA GLN A 173 3.47 -4.00 -4.05
C GLN A 173 3.23 -2.72 -4.84
N GLN A 174 4.08 -2.45 -5.84
CA GLN A 174 4.09 -1.17 -6.53
C GLN A 174 4.35 -1.32 -8.02
N LEU A 175 3.66 -0.50 -8.82
CA LEU A 175 3.83 -0.47 -10.27
C LEU A 175 3.99 0.99 -10.73
N CYS A 176 5.04 1.27 -11.49
CA CYS A 176 5.32 2.62 -11.95
C CYS A 176 4.37 3.07 -13.06
N ALA A 177 4.24 4.38 -13.24
CA ALA A 177 3.44 4.98 -14.30
C ALA A 177 3.84 4.46 -15.69
N SER A 178 5.14 4.31 -15.97
CA SER A 178 5.62 3.78 -17.27
C SER A 178 5.11 2.37 -17.53
N CYS A 179 5.11 1.49 -16.51
CA CYS A 179 4.57 0.14 -16.63
C CYS A 179 3.05 0.16 -16.74
N LEU A 180 2.33 1.01 -16.00
CA LEU A 180 0.88 1.17 -16.16
C LEU A 180 0.49 1.61 -17.57
N TRP A 181 1.33 2.44 -18.20
CA TRP A 181 1.08 3.01 -19.52
C TRP A 181 1.65 2.20 -20.69
N ALA A 182 2.44 1.16 -20.39
CA ALA A 182 2.97 0.23 -21.36
C ALA A 182 1.90 -0.70 -21.94
N ASP A 183 2.23 -1.37 -23.05
CA ASP A 183 1.41 -2.44 -23.60
C ASP A 183 1.82 -3.77 -22.97
N TRP A 184 0.86 -4.45 -22.35
CA TRP A 184 1.05 -5.73 -21.67
C TRP A 184 0.59 -6.87 -22.58
N ARG A 185 1.44 -7.87 -22.73
CA ARG A 185 1.19 -9.06 -23.55
C ARG A 185 1.24 -10.32 -22.70
N CYS A 186 0.31 -11.22 -22.95
CA CYS A 186 0.33 -12.56 -22.36
C CYS A 186 1.50 -13.39 -22.90
N ASN A 187 2.33 -13.99 -22.05
CA ASN A 187 3.37 -14.92 -22.52
C ASN A 187 2.79 -16.25 -23.03
N ASN A 188 1.59 -16.62 -22.59
CA ASN A 188 0.97 -17.89 -22.97
C ASN A 188 0.27 -17.85 -24.34
N CYS A 189 -0.51 -16.80 -24.63
CA CYS A 189 -1.26 -16.70 -25.89
C CYS A 189 -0.84 -15.53 -26.79
N GLY A 190 0.13 -14.71 -26.38
CA GLY A 190 0.63 -13.58 -27.18
C GLY A 190 -0.36 -12.43 -27.37
N ARG A 191 -1.58 -12.49 -26.82
CA ARG A 191 -2.56 -11.40 -26.93
C ARG A 191 -2.09 -10.14 -26.23
N ASP A 192 -2.20 -9.03 -26.94
CA ASP A 192 -2.05 -7.67 -26.40
C ASP A 192 -3.27 -7.27 -25.57
N GLY A 193 -3.16 -6.14 -24.87
CA GLY A 193 -4.26 -5.62 -24.03
C GLY A 193 -4.54 -6.48 -22.80
N TRP A 194 -3.54 -7.27 -22.34
CA TRP A 194 -3.64 -8.13 -21.18
C TRP A 194 -4.14 -7.40 -19.94
N PHE A 195 -3.58 -6.20 -19.72
CA PHE A 195 -3.85 -5.34 -18.59
C PHE A 195 -4.15 -3.93 -19.11
N ASN A 196 -5.25 -3.34 -18.64
CA ASN A 196 -5.60 -1.96 -18.97
C ASN A 196 -5.08 -1.01 -17.89
N GLY A 197 -3.76 -0.87 -17.79
CA GLY A 197 -3.16 0.01 -16.78
C GLY A 197 -3.54 1.50 -16.97
N LYS A 198 -3.95 1.90 -18.17
CA LYS A 198 -4.40 3.27 -18.50
C LYS A 198 -5.74 3.68 -17.85
N SER A 199 -6.47 2.74 -17.23
CA SER A 199 -7.67 3.02 -16.43
C SER A 199 -7.41 3.01 -14.92
N ILE A 200 -6.18 2.76 -14.49
CA ILE A 200 -5.79 2.80 -13.09
C ILE A 200 -5.54 4.26 -12.69
N VAL A 201 -6.08 4.67 -11.54
CA VAL A 201 -5.89 5.98 -10.94
C VAL A 201 -4.53 6.00 -10.23
N LEU A 202 -3.63 6.86 -10.69
CA LEU A 202 -2.29 7.00 -10.11
C LEU A 202 -2.35 7.55 -8.69
N GLY A 203 -1.33 7.24 -7.88
CA GLY A 203 -1.27 7.66 -6.48
C GLY A 203 -2.26 6.95 -5.56
N THR A 204 -3.04 6.00 -6.06
CA THR A 204 -4.02 5.23 -5.29
C THR A 204 -3.41 3.93 -4.74
N LEU A 205 -3.99 3.42 -3.64
CA LEU A 205 -3.79 2.06 -3.15
C LEU A 205 -4.94 1.17 -3.64
N TYR A 206 -4.61 0.11 -4.37
CA TYR A 206 -5.58 -0.92 -4.78
C TYR A 206 -5.57 -2.11 -3.81
N TYR A 207 -6.74 -2.49 -3.29
CA TYR A 207 -6.87 -3.60 -2.34
C TYR A 207 -6.95 -4.99 -3.01
N TYR A 208 -6.45 -5.10 -4.24
CA TYR A 208 -6.41 -6.35 -5.00
C TYR A 208 -5.13 -6.39 -5.86
N ASP A 209 -4.75 -7.61 -6.25
CA ASP A 209 -3.57 -7.84 -7.07
C ASP A 209 -3.82 -7.41 -8.53
N ILE A 210 -3.31 -6.22 -8.89
CA ILE A 210 -3.50 -5.64 -10.23
C ILE A 210 -2.82 -6.48 -11.33
N VAL A 211 -1.73 -7.20 -11.01
CA VAL A 211 -0.99 -8.06 -11.96
C VAL A 211 -1.81 -9.30 -12.30
N SER A 212 -2.65 -9.74 -11.36
CA SER A 212 -3.56 -10.86 -11.54
C SER A 212 -4.85 -10.53 -12.30
N ALA A 213 -5.14 -9.25 -12.57
CA ALA A 213 -6.34 -8.81 -13.29
C ALA A 213 -6.28 -9.00 -14.83
N GLY A 214 -5.49 -9.97 -15.30
CA GLY A 214 -5.29 -10.26 -16.73
C GLY A 214 -6.58 -10.71 -17.41
N LYS A 215 -6.84 -10.17 -18.60
CA LYS A 215 -8.11 -10.39 -19.35
C LYS A 215 -8.20 -11.70 -20.12
N CYS A 216 -7.12 -12.47 -20.24
CA CYS A 216 -7.15 -13.69 -21.04
C CYS A 216 -6.31 -14.82 -20.47
N CYS A 217 -6.54 -16.03 -20.99
CA CYS A 217 -6.13 -17.31 -20.41
C CYS A 217 -6.65 -17.50 -18.96
N PRO A 218 -6.91 -18.73 -18.53
CA PRO A 218 -6.99 -19.02 -17.11
C PRO A 218 -5.57 -18.99 -16.49
N PRO A 219 -5.43 -18.74 -15.17
CA PRO A 219 -4.19 -19.06 -14.46
C PRO A 219 -3.93 -20.57 -14.49
N THR A 220 -2.65 -20.97 -14.53
CA THR A 220 -2.24 -22.38 -14.71
C THR A 220 -2.87 -23.33 -13.68
N CYS A 221 -3.00 -22.86 -12.44
CA CYS A 221 -3.77 -23.55 -11.39
C CYS A 221 -5.08 -22.79 -11.18
N THR A 222 -6.11 -23.17 -11.94
CA THR A 222 -7.47 -22.66 -11.75
C THR A 222 -8.19 -23.57 -10.77
N ILE A 223 -8.70 -22.98 -9.70
CA ILE A 223 -9.59 -23.66 -8.77
C ILE A 223 -10.98 -23.55 -9.37
N MET A 224 -11.66 -24.66 -9.65
CA MET A 224 -13.07 -24.61 -10.02
C MET A 224 -13.85 -24.10 -8.80
N GLY A 225 -14.26 -22.84 -8.84
CA GLY A 225 -15.11 -22.23 -7.81
C GLY A 225 -14.50 -20.98 -7.20
N ASN A 226 -15.25 -19.87 -7.29
CA ASN A 226 -15.11 -18.59 -6.60
C ASN A 226 -13.74 -17.87 -6.64
N TYR A 227 -13.75 -16.71 -7.29
CA TYR A 227 -12.70 -15.68 -7.24
C TYR A 227 -12.41 -15.15 -5.82
N SER A 228 -13.20 -15.54 -4.82
CA SER A 228 -12.99 -15.20 -3.40
C SER A 228 -11.84 -15.97 -2.74
N ILE A 229 -11.27 -16.99 -3.42
CA ILE A 229 -10.28 -17.93 -2.86
C ILE A 229 -8.82 -17.43 -3.02
N VAL A 230 -8.60 -16.24 -3.61
CA VAL A 230 -7.22 -15.71 -3.79
C VAL A 230 -6.53 -15.32 -2.48
N HIS A 231 -7.26 -15.33 -1.37
CA HIS A 231 -6.78 -14.83 -0.08
C HIS A 231 -6.18 -15.89 0.84
N GLU A 232 -6.29 -17.18 0.51
CA GLU A 232 -5.75 -18.26 1.33
C GLU A 232 -4.99 -19.29 0.49
N PRO A 233 -3.87 -19.84 0.99
CA PRO A 233 -3.17 -20.90 0.29
C PRO A 233 -3.99 -22.19 0.39
N ILE A 234 -4.35 -22.75 -0.77
CA ILE A 234 -5.10 -24.00 -0.84
C ILE A 234 -4.26 -25.12 -1.45
N THR A 235 -4.60 -26.37 -1.12
CA THR A 235 -4.03 -27.54 -1.78
C THR A 235 -4.71 -27.73 -3.13
N CYS A 236 -3.95 -27.57 -4.21
CA CYS A 236 -4.50 -27.70 -5.57
C CYS A 236 -4.55 -29.17 -6.00
N SER A 237 -5.71 -29.62 -6.47
CA SER A 237 -5.88 -30.96 -7.04
C SER A 237 -5.13 -31.17 -8.35
N ALA A 238 -4.82 -30.10 -9.10
CA ALA A 238 -4.10 -30.18 -10.36
C ALA A 238 -2.56 -30.27 -10.19
N CYS A 239 -1.98 -29.57 -9.21
CA CYS A 239 -0.53 -29.54 -9.03
C CYS A 239 -0.04 -30.11 -7.68
N GLY A 240 -0.94 -30.55 -6.81
CA GLY A 240 -0.63 -31.18 -5.51
C GLY A 240 -0.05 -30.24 -4.43
N SER A 241 0.24 -28.99 -4.75
CA SER A 241 0.91 -28.05 -3.83
C SER A 241 -0.09 -27.18 -3.05
N LYS A 242 0.22 -26.93 -1.77
CA LYS A 242 -0.47 -25.96 -0.94
C LYS A 242 0.13 -24.57 -1.16
N ASN A 243 -0.53 -23.73 -1.94
CA ASN A 243 -0.04 -22.38 -2.27
C ASN A 243 -1.22 -21.48 -2.66
N TYR A 244 -0.96 -20.19 -2.89
CA TYR A 244 -1.92 -19.31 -3.53
C TYR A 244 -2.03 -19.66 -5.02
N HIS A 245 -3.21 -20.12 -5.41
CA HIS A 245 -3.57 -20.44 -6.80
C HIS A 245 -4.52 -19.36 -7.35
N GLY A 246 -4.69 -19.30 -8.67
CA GLY A 246 -5.46 -18.22 -9.29
C GLY A 246 -4.72 -16.87 -9.40
N ILE A 247 -3.49 -16.77 -8.91
CA ILE A 247 -2.63 -15.58 -9.01
C ILE A 247 -1.73 -15.69 -10.22
N ARG A 248 -1.66 -14.61 -11.00
CA ARG A 248 -0.75 -14.50 -12.15
C ARG A 248 0.56 -13.87 -11.67
N ARG A 249 1.69 -14.39 -12.14
CA ARG A 249 3.01 -13.89 -11.76
C ARG A 249 3.54 -12.96 -12.83
N MET A 250 4.43 -12.05 -12.44
CA MET A 250 5.14 -11.16 -13.38
C MET A 250 5.84 -11.92 -14.52
N LYS A 251 6.35 -13.14 -14.27
CA LYS A 251 6.97 -14.00 -15.30
C LYS A 251 6.01 -14.47 -16.41
N ASP A 252 4.70 -14.42 -16.18
CA ASP A 252 3.68 -14.86 -17.14
C ASP A 252 3.30 -13.75 -18.14
N ILE A 253 3.93 -12.58 -18.00
CA ILE A 253 3.57 -11.34 -18.71
C ILE A 253 4.83 -10.73 -19.32
N LEU A 254 4.70 -10.20 -20.53
CA LEU A 254 5.69 -9.34 -21.15
C LEU A 254 5.18 -7.88 -21.12
N ILE A 255 6.00 -6.98 -20.56
CA ILE A 255 5.75 -5.53 -20.60
C ILE A 255 6.59 -4.93 -21.72
N ARG A 256 5.94 -4.32 -22.71
CA ARG A 256 6.61 -3.59 -23.79
C ARG A 256 6.65 -2.11 -23.44
N SER A 257 7.84 -1.61 -23.08
CA SER A 257 8.04 -0.18 -22.84
C SER A 257 7.70 0.62 -24.11
N PRO A 258 6.97 1.75 -24.01
CA PRO A 258 6.71 2.63 -25.14
C PRO A 258 7.99 3.13 -25.84
N LEU A 259 9.12 3.17 -25.11
CA LEU A 259 10.40 3.69 -25.58
C LEU A 259 11.16 2.75 -26.54
N ALA A 260 10.68 1.54 -26.81
CA ALA A 260 11.32 0.61 -27.74
C ALA A 260 10.86 0.75 -29.20
N ARG A 261 10.09 1.79 -29.55
CA ARG A 261 9.56 2.03 -30.92
C ARG A 261 10.32 3.10 -31.71
N ALA A 262 11.60 3.31 -31.45
CA ALA A 262 12.46 4.12 -32.30
C ALA A 262 13.74 3.34 -32.63
N GLY A 263 13.89 2.92 -33.89
CA GLY A 263 15.15 2.37 -34.41
C GLY A 263 15.05 1.05 -35.15
N SER A 264 14.24 0.98 -36.21
CA SER A 264 14.49 0.08 -37.33
C SER A 264 13.66 0.53 -38.53
N LEU A 265 14.20 1.50 -39.26
CA LEU A 265 14.05 1.74 -40.70
C LEU A 265 15.19 2.68 -41.11
#